data_AF-A0AAD0RHQ8-F1
#
_entry.id   AF-A0AAD0RHQ8-F1
#
_cell.length_a   1.000
_cell.length_b   1.000
_cell.length_c   1.000
_cell.angle_alpha   90.00
_cell.angle_beta   90.00
_cell.angle_gamma   90.00
#
_symmetry.space_group_name_H-M   'P 1'
#
loop_
_entity.id
_entity.type
_entity.pdbx_description
1 polymer ?
#
loop_
_entity_poly.entity_id
_entity_poly.type
_entity_poly.pdbx_seq_one_letter_code
_entity_poly.pdbx_strand_id
1 'polypeptide(L)' 'MGIVKISDELHDEIREASTVMSRSINSQAEFWIKIGRLAERNPTLTFTEIITAEMSRVKSQQPKGN' A
#
# COMPACT_ATOMS: atom_id res chain seq x y z
N MET A 1 3.41 -19.25 -3.90
CA MET A 1 2.67 -18.04 -3.52
C MET A 1 1.19 -18.41 -3.42
N GLY A 2 0.49 -18.03 -2.36
CA GLY A 2 -0.97 -18.27 -2.24
C GLY A 2 -1.73 -17.30 -3.13
N ILE A 3 -2.71 -17.79 -3.91
CA ILE A 3 -3.57 -16.94 -4.73
C ILE A 3 -4.68 -16.40 -3.84
N VAL A 4 -4.76 -15.08 -3.71
CA VAL A 4 -5.88 -14.41 -3.04
C VAL A 4 -6.93 -14.11 -4.10
N LYS A 5 -8.16 -14.60 -3.90
CA LYS A 5 -9.29 -14.24 -4.76
C LYS A 5 -9.88 -12.92 -4.29
N ILE A 6 -10.16 -12.03 -5.23
CA ILE A 6 -10.90 -10.78 -5.03
C ILE A 6 -12.08 -10.74 -6.01
N SER A 7 -13.06 -9.89 -5.75
CA SER A 7 -14.16 -9.64 -6.69
C SER A 7 -13.65 -9.00 -7.98
N ASP A 8 -14.35 -9.26 -9.09
CA ASP A 8 -14.05 -8.64 -10.39
C ASP A 8 -14.12 -7.11 -10.34
N GLU A 9 -15.10 -6.56 -9.60
CA GLU A 9 -15.24 -5.11 -9.38
C GLU A 9 -13.97 -4.49 -8.76
N LEU A 10 -13.49 -5.06 -7.65
CA LEU A 10 -12.25 -4.62 -7.01
C LEU A 10 -11.03 -4.79 -7.93
N HIS A 11 -10.98 -5.84 -8.75
CA HIS A 11 -9.91 -6.02 -9.72
C HIS A 11 -9.88 -4.90 -10.76
N ASP A 12 -11.05 -4.46 -11.24
CA ASP A 12 -11.17 -3.36 -12.19
C ASP A 12 -10.78 -2.01 -11.56
N GLU A 13 -11.21 -1.75 -10.32
CA GLU A 13 -10.78 -0.55 -9.57
C GLU A 13 -9.25 -0.49 -9.40
N ILE A 14 -8.62 -1.61 -9.04
CA ILE A 14 -7.16 -1.69 -8.92
C ILE A 14 -6.51 -1.41 -10.28
N ARG A 15 -7.07 -1.93 -11.37
CA ARG A 15 -6.56 -1.73 -12.73
C ARG A 15 -6.58 -0.25 -13.11
N GLU A 16 -7.70 0.43 -12.89
CA GLU A 16 -7.83 1.87 -13.16
C GLU A 16 -6.88 2.69 -12.30
N ALA A 17 -6.87 2.45 -10.98
CA ALA A 17 -5.99 3.14 -10.04
C ALA A 17 -4.51 2.91 -10.37
N SER A 18 -4.11 1.70 -10.77
CA SER A 18 -2.74 1.39 -11.14
C SER A 18 -2.23 2.23 -12.32
N THR A 19 -3.13 2.52 -13.29
CA THR A 19 -2.82 3.34 -14.46
C THR A 19 -2.56 4.79 -14.03
N VAL A 20 -3.43 5.36 -13.19
CA VAL A 20 -3.30 6.74 -12.69
C VAL A 20 -2.08 6.89 -11.78
N MET A 21 -1.85 5.91 -10.90
CA MET A 21 -0.75 5.93 -9.93
C MET A 21 0.59 5.50 -10.51
N SER A 22 0.65 5.14 -11.81
CA SER A 22 1.85 4.66 -12.50
C SER A 22 2.53 3.47 -11.80
N ARG A 23 1.74 2.46 -11.44
CA ARG A 23 2.19 1.23 -10.74
C ARG A 23 1.67 -0.01 -11.45
N SER A 24 2.24 -1.18 -11.15
CA SER A 24 1.63 -2.46 -11.56
C SER A 24 0.33 -2.72 -10.79
N ILE A 25 -0.58 -3.53 -11.36
CA ILE A 25 -1.82 -3.97 -10.69
C ILE A 25 -1.50 -4.63 -9.34
N ASN A 26 -0.50 -5.51 -9.31
CA ASN A 26 -0.09 -6.20 -8.09
C ASN A 26 0.46 -5.22 -7.04
N SER A 27 1.29 -4.26 -7.46
CA SER A 27 1.82 -3.22 -6.56
C SER A 27 0.72 -2.30 -6.01
N GLN A 28 -0.31 -2.04 -6.81
CA GLN A 28 -1.45 -1.25 -6.38
C GLN A 28 -2.31 -2.02 -5.36
N ALA A 29 -2.57 -3.32 -5.62
CA ALA A 29 -3.25 -4.20 -4.67
C ALA A 29 -2.49 -4.31 -3.34
N GLU A 30 -1.18 -4.54 -3.40
CA GLU A 30 -0.32 -4.59 -2.22
C GLU A 30 -0.35 -3.29 -1.42
N PHE A 31 -0.33 -2.14 -2.12
CA PHE A 31 -0.43 -0.84 -1.48
C PHE A 31 -1.75 -0.70 -0.70
N TRP A 32 -2.90 -0.99 -1.31
CA TRP A 32 -4.19 -0.93 -0.61
C TRP A 32 -4.29 -1.89 0.57
N ILE A 33 -3.83 -3.13 0.42
CA ILE A 33 -3.82 -4.12 1.51
C ILE A 33 -2.94 -3.61 2.68
N LYS A 34 -1.76 -3.06 2.37
CA LYS A 34 -0.85 -2.54 3.39
C LYS A 34 -1.44 -1.33 4.12
N ILE A 35 -2.01 -0.38 3.39
CA ILE A 35 -2.63 0.82 3.97
C ILE A 35 -3.87 0.47 4.78
N GLY A 36 -4.75 -0.40 4.27
CA GLY A 36 -5.93 -0.85 5.00
C GLY A 36 -5.58 -1.49 6.34
N ARG A 37 -4.60 -2.40 6.37
CA ARG A 37 -4.10 -3.01 7.61
C ARG A 37 -3.49 -1.99 8.58
N LEU A 38 -2.80 -0.96 8.05
CA LEU A 38 -2.23 0.09 8.88
C LEU A 38 -3.31 1.00 9.49
N ALA A 39 -4.32 1.37 8.70
CA ALA A 39 -5.46 2.14 9.16
C ALA A 39 -6.27 1.39 10.23
N GLU A 40 -6.49 0.08 10.03
CA GLU A 40 -7.18 -0.77 11.00
C GLU A 40 -6.45 -0.83 12.35
N ARG A 41 -5.11 -0.92 12.34
CA ARG A 41 -4.30 -0.96 13.56
C ARG A 41 -4.10 0.40 14.22
N ASN A 42 -4.29 1.48 13.47
CA ASN A 42 -4.07 2.84 13.93
C ASN A 42 -5.28 3.72 13.59
N PRO A 43 -6.46 3.46 14.20
CA PRO A 43 -7.72 4.08 13.79
C PRO A 43 -7.77 5.60 14.00
N THR A 44 -6.83 6.15 14.78
CA THR A 44 -6.71 7.59 15.03
C THR A 44 -5.80 8.31 14.04
N LEU A 45 -5.03 7.57 13.21
CA LEU A 45 -4.13 8.17 12.24
C LEU A 45 -4.86 8.42 10.93
N THR A 46 -4.65 9.60 10.38
CA THR A 46 -5.05 9.95 9.02
C THR A 46 -4.19 9.21 8.00
N PHE A 47 -4.69 9.11 6.76
CA PHE A 47 -3.93 8.54 5.65
C PHE A 47 -2.54 9.20 5.49
N THR A 48 -2.47 10.53 5.56
CA THR A 48 -1.21 11.27 5.41
C THR A 48 -0.21 10.93 6.51
N GLU A 49 -0.68 10.77 7.75
CA GLU A 49 0.16 10.36 8.88
C GLU A 49 0.67 8.93 8.71
N ILE A 50 -0.18 8.00 8.24
CA ILE A 50 0.22 6.62 7.91
C ILE A 50 1.35 6.63 6.86
N ILE A 51 1.19 7.40 5.78
CA ILE A 51 2.22 7.51 4.73
C ILE A 51 3.51 8.10 5.30
N THR A 52 3.42 9.13 6.12
CA THR A 52 4.58 9.79 6.73
C THR A 52 5.34 8.85 7.66
N ALA A 53 4.62 8.05 8.45
CA ALA A 53 5.19 7.05 9.34
C ALA A 53 5.89 5.94 8.54
N GLU A 54 5.28 5.42 7.48
CA GLU A 54 5.90 4.41 6.61
C GLU A 54 7.17 4.91 5.93
N MET A 55 7.16 6.15 5.41
CA MET A 55 8.33 6.77 4.80
C MET A 55 9.47 6.94 5.80
N SER A 56 9.15 7.33 7.03
CA SER A 56 10.13 7.46 8.12
C SER A 56 10.71 6.10 8.52
N ARG A 57 9.88 5.04 8.55
CA ARG A 57 10.35 3.68 8.81
C ARG A 57 11.33 3.19 7.74
N VAL A 58 11.06 3.43 6.47
CA VAL A 58 11.98 3.06 5.38
C VAL A 58 13.32 3.79 5.51
N LYS A 59 13.31 5.11 5.79
CA LYS A 59 14.54 5.88 6.02
C LYS A 59 15.37 5.32 7.18
N SER A 60 14.74 4.90 8.28
CA SER A 60 15.44 4.31 9.43
C SER A 60 16.04 2.93 9.16
N GLN A 61 15.58 2.24 8.12
CA GLN A 61 16.00 0.89 7.75
C GLN A 61 17.00 0.86 6.58
N GLN A 62 17.33 2.02 5.99
CA GLN A 62 18.37 2.08 4.98
C GLN A 62 19.75 1.81 5.62
N PRO A 63 20.53 0.84 5.12
CA PRO A 63 21.90 0.66 5.60
C PRO A 63 22.67 1.95 5.33
N LYS A 64 23.35 2.47 6.36
CA LYS A 64 24.32 3.56 6.19
C LYS A 64 25.33 3.08 5.14
N GLY A 65 25.37 3.74 3.98
CA GLY A 65 26.36 3.45 2.95
C GLY A 65 27.75 3.55 3.55
N ASN A 66 28.60 2.56 3.24
CA ASN A 66 30.05 2.62 3.48
C ASN A 66 30.68 3.76 2.66
#